data_AF-A0A7C3BU84-F1
#
_entry.id   AF-A0A7C3BU84-F1
#
_cell.length_a   1.000
_cell.length_b   1.000
_cell.length_c   1.000
_cell.angle_alpha   90.00
_cell.angle_beta   90.00
_cell.angle_gamma   90.00
#
_symmetry.space_group_name_H-M   'P 1'
#
loop_
_entity.id
_entity.type
_entity.pdbx_description
1 polymer ?
#
loop_
_entity_poly.entity_id
_entity_poly.type
_entity_poly.pdbx_seq_one_letter_code
_entity_poly.pdbx_strand_id
1 'polypeptide(L)'
;MSDPISDQTAYLLAKNPYIFTPLERLYHLLSKQGLMSQLEMEDYWLLLESDGRFEVLAGLGEALSADILNSNASLGLEVLNLLTGPWVLLRTRLFSTTEATQELLLYLHQMNDLLEATWQFIPNMPEREFTKDNLLNILMWSDLLEHQLRETLTGVQRAGATN
;
A
#
# COMPACT_ATOMS: atom_id res chain seq x y z
N MET A 1 -22.47 -9.94 -14.85
CA MET A 1 -23.16 -10.39 -13.62
C MET A 1 -22.24 -10.06 -12.47
N SER A 2 -22.72 -9.38 -11.43
CA SER A 2 -21.89 -9.09 -10.25
C SER A 2 -21.60 -10.39 -9.52
N ASP A 3 -20.33 -10.73 -9.31
CA ASP A 3 -19.97 -11.88 -8.50
C ASP A 3 -19.96 -11.50 -7.00
N PRO A 4 -20.33 -12.43 -6.09
CA PRO A 4 -20.42 -12.14 -4.66
C PRO A 4 -19.10 -11.70 -4.01
N ILE A 5 -17.96 -12.15 -4.54
CA ILE A 5 -16.63 -11.83 -4.01
C ILE A 5 -16.28 -10.38 -4.35
N SER A 6 -16.51 -9.95 -5.59
CA SER A 6 -16.30 -8.55 -5.98
C SER A 6 -17.31 -7.62 -5.31
N ASP A 7 -18.57 -8.03 -5.14
CA ASP A 7 -19.54 -7.21 -4.39
C ASP A 7 -19.12 -7.01 -2.94
N GLN A 8 -18.64 -8.07 -2.29
CA GLN A 8 -18.14 -7.97 -0.93
C GLN A 8 -16.82 -7.18 -0.86
N THR A 9 -15.95 -7.31 -1.85
CA THR A 9 -14.73 -6.50 -1.97
C THR A 9 -15.08 -5.01 -2.07
N ALA A 10 -16.03 -4.66 -2.94
CA ALA A 10 -16.51 -3.28 -3.09
C ALA A 10 -17.13 -2.77 -1.78
N TYR A 11 -17.91 -3.59 -1.09
CA TYR A 11 -18.45 -3.23 0.21
C TYR A 11 -17.37 -2.96 1.27
N LEU A 12 -16.34 -3.82 1.34
CA LEU A 12 -15.22 -3.65 2.26
C LEU A 12 -14.44 -2.37 1.96
N LEU A 13 -14.13 -2.11 0.69
CA LEU A 13 -13.42 -0.90 0.27
C LEU A 13 -14.25 0.37 0.49
N ALA A 14 -15.56 0.33 0.25
CA ALA A 14 -16.45 1.48 0.47
C ALA A 14 -16.56 1.87 1.95
N LYS A 15 -16.41 0.90 2.85
CA LYS A 15 -16.39 1.13 4.30
C LYS A 15 -14.98 1.37 4.87
N ASN A 16 -13.94 1.13 4.08
CA ASN A 16 -12.58 1.30 4.55
C ASN A 16 -12.26 2.80 4.67
N PRO A 17 -11.83 3.31 5.83
CA PRO A 17 -11.35 4.68 5.92
C PRO A 17 -10.15 4.96 4.99
N TYR A 18 -9.38 3.94 4.63
CA TYR A 18 -8.21 4.05 3.74
C TYR A 18 -8.59 3.96 2.25
N ILE A 19 -8.03 4.84 1.43
CA ILE A 19 -8.08 4.91 -0.03
C ILE A 19 -7.46 3.65 -0.65
N PHE A 20 -6.26 3.30 -0.21
CA PHE A 20 -5.49 2.16 -0.68
C PHE A 20 -5.60 1.02 0.31
N THR A 21 -5.88 -0.18 -0.17
CA THR A 21 -5.91 -1.38 0.67
C THR A 21 -5.01 -2.46 0.08
N PRO A 22 -4.12 -3.10 0.85
CA PRO A 22 -3.34 -4.23 0.34
C PRO A 22 -4.27 -5.35 -0.12
N LEU A 23 -4.02 -5.91 -1.31
CA LEU A 23 -4.80 -7.01 -1.86
C LEU A 23 -4.85 -8.19 -0.89
N GLU A 24 -3.71 -8.51 -0.26
CA GLU A 24 -3.59 -9.62 0.68
C GLU A 24 -4.52 -9.43 1.90
N ARG A 25 -4.66 -8.19 2.38
CA ARG A 25 -5.56 -7.86 3.48
C ARG A 25 -7.02 -8.12 3.11
N LEU A 26 -7.42 -7.76 1.90
CA LEU A 26 -8.78 -8.03 1.40
C LEU A 26 -9.02 -9.54 1.27
N TYR A 27 -8.05 -10.25 0.70
CA TYR A 27 -8.09 -11.71 0.58
C TYR A 27 -8.29 -12.36 1.95
N HIS A 28 -7.46 -12.04 2.94
CA HIS A 28 -7.58 -12.58 4.31
C HIS A 28 -8.93 -12.27 4.97
N LEU A 29 -9.49 -11.08 4.75
CA LEU A 29 -10.80 -10.71 5.28
C LEU A 29 -11.93 -11.53 4.64
N LEU A 30 -11.85 -11.79 3.34
CA LEU A 30 -12.83 -12.59 2.60
C LEU A 30 -12.66 -14.10 2.91
N SER A 31 -11.44 -14.58 3.09
CA SER A 31 -11.12 -15.93 3.56
C SER A 31 -11.74 -16.22 4.91
N LYS A 32 -11.67 -15.27 5.87
CA LYS A 32 -12.33 -15.39 7.17
C LYS A 32 -13.86 -15.47 7.08
N GLN A 33 -14.44 -14.99 5.99
CA GLN A 33 -15.88 -15.09 5.69
C GLN A 33 -16.24 -16.36 4.91
N GLY A 34 -15.25 -17.21 4.59
CA GLY A 34 -15.42 -18.43 3.80
C GLY A 34 -15.54 -18.20 2.29
N LEU A 35 -15.41 -16.95 1.82
CA LEU A 35 -15.62 -16.57 0.42
C LEU A 35 -14.45 -16.95 -0.50
N MET A 36 -13.27 -17.21 0.06
CA MET A 36 -12.06 -17.62 -0.67
C MET A 36 -11.75 -19.12 -0.55
N SER A 37 -12.71 -19.94 -0.12
CA SER A 37 -12.47 -21.37 0.09
C SER A 37 -12.15 -22.16 -1.18
N GLN A 38 -12.42 -21.58 -2.36
CA GLN A 38 -12.22 -22.19 -3.68
C GLN A 38 -11.47 -21.28 -4.65
N LEU A 39 -10.95 -20.14 -4.18
CA LEU A 39 -10.32 -19.13 -5.00
C LEU A 39 -8.95 -18.83 -4.41
N GLU A 40 -7.89 -19.03 -5.19
CA GLU A 40 -6.54 -18.68 -4.77
C GLU A 40 -6.31 -17.17 -4.92
N MET A 41 -5.25 -16.67 -4.28
CA MET A 41 -4.89 -15.25 -4.31
C MET A 41 -4.66 -14.72 -5.74
N GLU A 42 -4.06 -15.52 -6.62
CA GLU A 42 -3.82 -15.16 -8.02
C GLU A 42 -5.13 -15.02 -8.81
N ASP A 43 -6.08 -15.93 -8.59
CA ASP A 43 -7.40 -15.85 -9.20
C ASP A 43 -8.20 -14.65 -8.67
N TYR A 44 -8.03 -14.32 -7.38
CA TYR A 44 -8.63 -13.14 -6.80
C TYR A 44 -8.08 -11.85 -7.40
N TRP A 45 -6.77 -11.77 -7.62
CA TRP A 45 -6.17 -10.64 -8.35
C TRP A 45 -6.81 -10.52 -9.74
N LEU A 46 -6.78 -11.57 -10.54
CA LEU A 46 -7.34 -11.56 -11.90
C LEU A 46 -8.82 -11.18 -11.92
N LEU A 47 -9.58 -11.63 -10.92
CA LEU A 47 -10.99 -11.25 -10.75
C LEU A 47 -11.13 -9.73 -10.61
N LEU A 48 -10.36 -9.12 -9.72
CA LEU A 48 -10.42 -7.67 -9.49
C LEU A 48 -9.92 -6.84 -10.67
N GLU A 49 -8.87 -7.30 -11.37
CA GLU A 49 -8.39 -6.65 -12.60
C GLU A 49 -9.44 -6.69 -13.72
N SER A 50 -10.20 -7.77 -13.81
CA SER A 50 -11.25 -7.93 -14.81
C SER A 50 -12.52 -7.12 -14.49
N ASP A 51 -12.71 -6.70 -13.24
CA ASP A 51 -13.86 -5.93 -12.79
C ASP A 51 -13.56 -4.42 -12.81
N GLY A 52 -14.23 -3.72 -13.72
CA GLY A 52 -14.05 -2.28 -13.96
C GLY A 52 -14.42 -1.36 -12.78
N ARG A 53 -14.88 -1.88 -11.64
CA ARG A 53 -15.08 -1.11 -10.40
C ARG A 53 -13.77 -0.88 -9.64
N PHE A 54 -12.78 -1.74 -9.84
CA PHE A 54 -11.52 -1.69 -9.11
C PHE A 54 -10.39 -1.17 -9.97
N GLU A 55 -9.39 -0.66 -9.28
CA GLU A 55 -8.07 -0.44 -9.82
C GLU A 55 -7.09 -1.17 -8.93
N VAL A 56 -6.34 -2.08 -9.55
CA VAL A 56 -5.27 -2.83 -8.90
C VAL A 56 -3.98 -2.18 -9.34
N LEU A 57 -3.18 -1.76 -8.37
CA LEU A 57 -1.88 -1.15 -8.57
C LEU A 57 -0.83 -2.20 -8.24
N ALA A 58 0.09 -2.44 -9.15
CA ALA A 58 1.20 -3.35 -8.89
C ALA A 58 2.02 -2.85 -7.69
N GLY A 59 2.07 -1.52 -7.49
CA GLY A 59 2.59 -0.88 -6.29
C GLY A 59 2.24 0.59 -6.12
N LEU A 60 2.57 1.15 -4.96
CA LEU A 60 2.26 2.55 -4.59
C LEU A 60 2.93 3.58 -5.50
N GLY A 61 4.02 3.20 -6.18
CA GLY A 61 4.66 4.02 -7.20
C GLY A 61 3.80 4.27 -8.44
N GLU A 62 2.76 3.48 -8.68
CA GLU A 62 1.78 3.72 -9.76
C GLU A 62 0.71 4.74 -9.35
N ALA A 63 0.38 4.82 -8.05
CA ALA A 63 -0.56 5.81 -7.52
C ALA A 63 0.00 7.23 -7.52
N LEU A 64 1.32 7.36 -7.38
CA LEU A 64 2.03 8.63 -7.32
C LEU A 64 2.70 8.89 -8.67
N SER A 65 2.34 9.97 -9.35
CA SER A 65 2.94 10.29 -10.65
C SER A 65 4.47 10.44 -10.54
N ALA A 66 5.18 10.12 -11.62
CA ALA A 66 6.64 10.27 -11.73
C ALA A 66 7.13 11.71 -11.47
N ASP A 67 6.23 12.70 -11.55
CA ASP A 67 6.54 14.10 -11.23
C ASP A 67 6.63 14.37 -9.71
N ILE A 68 6.07 13.49 -8.88
CA ILE A 68 6.07 13.58 -7.41
C ILE A 68 7.28 12.85 -6.82
N LEU A 69 7.75 11.81 -7.50
CA LEU A 69 8.75 10.87 -7.00
C LEU A 69 10.03 10.97 -7.81
N ASN A 70 11.15 11.32 -7.16
CA ASN A 70 12.46 11.23 -7.80
C ASN A 70 12.94 9.77 -7.89
N SER A 71 14.02 9.52 -8.65
CA SER A 71 14.52 8.16 -8.91
C SER A 71 14.88 7.36 -7.65
N ASN A 72 15.26 8.02 -6.55
CA ASN A 72 15.54 7.35 -5.28
C ASN A 72 14.25 6.96 -4.55
N ALA A 73 13.19 7.76 -4.69
CA ALA A 73 11.85 7.44 -4.21
C ALA A 73 11.31 6.17 -4.89
N SER A 74 11.53 6.05 -6.20
CA SER A 74 11.07 4.89 -6.96
C SER A 74 11.67 3.59 -6.43
N LEU A 75 12.97 3.58 -6.13
CA LEU A 75 13.64 2.41 -5.54
C LEU A 75 13.13 2.08 -4.14
N GLY A 76 12.92 3.10 -3.29
CA GLY A 76 12.31 2.89 -1.98
C GLY A 76 10.92 2.28 -2.09
N LEU A 77 10.10 2.77 -3.02
CA LEU A 77 8.74 2.27 -3.21
C LEU A 77 8.71 0.84 -3.77
N GLU A 78 9.66 0.47 -4.64
CA GLU A 78 9.82 -0.92 -5.07
C GLU A 78 10.14 -1.86 -3.90
N VAL A 79 11.04 -1.44 -2.99
CA VAL A 79 11.39 -2.22 -1.79
C VAL A 79 10.17 -2.40 -0.88
N LEU A 80 9.36 -1.36 -0.71
CA LEU A 80 8.11 -1.43 0.06
C LEU A 80 7.06 -2.30 -0.62
N ASN A 81 6.99 -2.22 -1.93
CA ASN A 81 6.05 -2.99 -2.70
C ASN A 81 6.32 -4.50 -2.60
N LEU A 82 7.58 -4.90 -2.45
CA LEU A 82 7.97 -6.28 -2.14
C LEU A 82 7.43 -6.75 -0.77
N LEU A 83 7.20 -5.83 0.17
CA LEU A 83 6.70 -6.15 1.51
C LEU A 83 5.18 -6.14 1.60
N THR A 84 4.51 -5.27 0.83
CA THR A 84 3.06 -5.06 0.93
C THR A 84 2.26 -5.74 -0.18
N GLY A 85 2.92 -6.11 -1.27
CA GLY A 85 2.26 -6.61 -2.48
C GLY A 85 1.38 -5.54 -3.16
N PRO A 86 0.52 -5.97 -4.11
CA PRO A 86 -0.33 -5.08 -4.87
C PRO A 86 -1.43 -4.43 -4.01
N TRP A 87 -1.86 -3.25 -4.44
CA TRP A 87 -2.86 -2.43 -3.76
C TRP A 87 -4.14 -2.33 -4.57
N VAL A 88 -5.27 -2.25 -3.88
CA VAL A 88 -6.58 -2.14 -4.50
C VAL A 88 -7.28 -0.89 -4.01
N LEU A 89 -7.92 -0.18 -4.94
CA LEU A 89 -8.83 0.92 -4.67
C LEU A 89 -10.14 0.77 -5.46
N LEU A 90 -11.18 1.44 -4.99
CA LEU A 90 -12.42 1.62 -5.74
C LEU A 90 -12.29 2.81 -6.67
N ARG A 91 -12.54 2.62 -7.97
CA ARG A 91 -12.52 3.70 -8.97
C ARG A 91 -13.55 4.79 -8.72
N THR A 92 -14.63 4.48 -8.02
CA THR A 92 -15.67 5.45 -7.66
C THR A 92 -15.25 6.36 -6.51
N ARG A 93 -14.16 6.03 -5.80
CA ARG A 93 -13.65 6.83 -4.70
C ARG A 93 -12.78 7.96 -5.26
N LEU A 94 -13.29 9.17 -5.19
CA LEU A 94 -12.52 10.37 -5.50
C LEU A 94 -11.59 10.69 -4.33
N PHE A 95 -10.33 10.98 -4.63
CA PHE A 95 -9.35 11.46 -3.67
C PHE A 95 -8.44 12.48 -4.36
N SER A 96 -7.93 13.43 -3.59
CA SER A 96 -6.91 14.36 -4.01
C SER A 96 -5.51 13.73 -3.88
N THR A 97 -4.54 14.27 -4.62
CA THR A 97 -3.12 13.91 -4.45
C THR A 97 -2.67 14.08 -3.00
N THR A 98 -3.12 15.14 -2.32
CA THR A 98 -2.80 15.40 -0.92
C THR A 98 -3.31 14.29 0.00
N GLU A 99 -4.55 13.84 -0.16
CA GLU A 99 -5.11 12.74 0.65
C GLU A 99 -4.36 11.43 0.38
N ALA A 100 -4.06 11.13 -0.89
CA ALA A 100 -3.26 9.96 -1.24
C ALA A 100 -1.86 10.02 -0.58
N THR A 101 -1.15 11.14 -0.70
CA THR A 101 0.19 11.32 -0.10
C THR A 101 0.15 11.23 1.43
N GLN A 102 -0.87 11.79 2.09
CA GLN A 102 -1.04 11.69 3.54
C GLN A 102 -1.28 10.27 4.01
N GLU A 103 -2.10 9.52 3.27
CA GLU A 103 -2.36 8.12 3.61
C GLU A 103 -1.12 7.25 3.43
N LEU A 104 -0.35 7.48 2.36
CA LEU A 104 0.91 6.76 2.15
C LEU A 104 1.92 7.06 3.26
N LEU A 105 2.02 8.31 3.72
CA LEU A 105 2.82 8.65 4.89
C LEU A 105 2.37 7.90 6.16
N LEU A 106 1.05 7.79 6.37
CA LEU A 106 0.53 7.02 7.50
C LEU A 106 0.94 5.54 7.40
N TYR A 107 0.84 4.96 6.21
CA TYR A 107 1.26 3.58 5.97
C TYR A 107 2.76 3.37 6.20
N LEU A 108 3.61 4.27 5.71
CA LEU A 108 5.06 4.23 5.95
C LEU A 108 5.38 4.29 7.43
N HIS A 109 4.71 5.17 8.17
CA HIS A 109 4.92 5.31 9.60
C HIS A 109 4.54 4.03 10.35
N GLN A 110 3.36 3.47 10.06
CA GLN A 110 2.92 2.20 10.65
C GLN A 110 3.88 1.06 10.31
N MET A 111 4.41 1.04 9.10
CA MET A 111 5.37 0.02 8.70
C MET A 111 6.73 0.20 9.40
N ASN A 112 7.20 1.42 9.57
CA ASN A 112 8.41 1.72 10.36
C ASN A 112 8.25 1.26 11.81
N ASP A 113 7.12 1.56 12.44
CA ASP A 113 6.82 1.11 13.81
C ASP A 113 6.88 -0.43 13.91
N LEU A 114 6.34 -1.14 12.91
CA LEU A 114 6.38 -2.60 12.86
C LEU A 114 7.79 -3.15 12.65
N LEU A 115 8.58 -2.51 11.78
CA LEU A 115 9.97 -2.90 11.50
C LEU A 115 10.87 -2.63 12.71
N GLU A 116 10.69 -1.50 13.39
CA GLU A 116 11.38 -1.17 14.63
C GLU A 116 11.02 -2.14 15.76
N ALA A 117 9.74 -2.48 15.90
CA ALA A 117 9.32 -3.52 16.85
C ALA A 117 9.98 -4.86 16.50
N THR A 118 9.97 -5.24 15.23
CA THR A 118 10.61 -6.47 14.73
C THR A 118 12.12 -6.45 15.01
N TRP A 119 12.78 -5.30 14.86
CA TRP A 119 14.20 -5.12 15.15
C TRP A 119 14.56 -5.48 16.59
N GLN A 120 13.70 -5.13 17.55
CA GLN A 120 13.90 -5.47 18.97
C GLN A 120 13.86 -6.98 19.23
N PHE A 121 13.18 -7.76 18.37
CA PHE A 121 13.03 -9.21 18.50
C PHE A 121 14.04 -10.03 17.68
N ILE A 122 14.83 -9.41 16.79
CA ILE A 122 15.84 -10.11 15.97
C ILE A 122 16.77 -11.02 16.77
N PRO A 123 17.26 -10.68 17.98
CA PRO A 123 18.11 -11.60 18.75
C PRO A 123 17.48 -12.99 19.01
N ASN A 124 16.15 -13.09 18.90
CA ASN A 124 15.38 -14.30 19.16
C ASN A 124 14.75 -14.90 17.88
N MET A 125 14.97 -14.31 16.70
CA MET A 125 14.42 -14.81 15.43
C MET A 125 15.35 -15.83 14.76
N PRO A 126 14.80 -16.87 14.11
CA PRO A 126 15.60 -17.79 13.31
C PRO A 126 16.25 -17.04 12.13
N GLU A 127 17.55 -17.26 11.88
CA GLU A 127 18.41 -16.52 10.93
C GLU A 127 17.90 -16.43 9.47
N ARG A 128 16.83 -17.14 9.09
CA ARG A 128 16.37 -17.30 7.71
C ARG A 128 15.26 -16.34 7.27
N GLU A 129 14.57 -15.68 8.19
CA GLU A 129 13.39 -14.88 7.84
C GLU A 129 13.73 -13.41 7.55
N PHE A 130 14.60 -12.77 8.33
CA PHE A 130 15.09 -11.41 8.06
C PHE A 130 16.49 -11.19 8.66
N THR A 131 17.44 -10.72 7.86
CA THR A 131 18.75 -10.29 8.39
C THR A 131 18.65 -8.87 8.95
N LYS A 132 19.53 -8.54 9.90
CA LYS A 132 19.68 -7.15 10.40
C LYS A 132 19.95 -6.18 9.25
N ASP A 133 20.77 -6.57 8.29
CA ASP A 133 21.14 -5.72 7.16
C ASP A 133 19.93 -5.43 6.25
N ASN A 134 19.06 -6.42 6.02
CA ASN A 134 17.83 -6.22 5.25
C ASN A 134 16.87 -5.25 5.96
N LEU A 135 16.68 -5.40 7.27
CA LEU A 135 15.82 -4.52 8.05
C LEU A 135 16.35 -3.08 8.10
N LEU A 136 17.67 -2.92 8.26
CA LEU A 136 18.31 -1.60 8.22
C LEU A 136 18.12 -0.92 6.85
N ASN A 137 18.28 -1.67 5.76
CA ASN A 137 18.06 -1.17 4.42
C ASN A 137 16.60 -0.73 4.22
N ILE A 138 15.63 -1.52 4.68
CA ILE A 138 14.20 -1.17 4.57
C ILE A 138 13.89 0.10 5.38
N LEU A 139 14.39 0.20 6.61
CA LEU A 139 14.20 1.39 7.45
C LEU A 139 14.80 2.65 6.80
N MET A 140 16.00 2.56 6.23
CA MET A 140 16.64 3.66 5.52
C MET A 140 15.82 4.12 4.30
N TRP A 141 15.30 3.18 3.50
CA TRP A 141 14.47 3.52 2.34
C TRP A 141 13.14 4.15 2.75
N SER A 142 12.56 3.67 3.85
CA SER A 142 11.32 4.22 4.39
C SER A 142 11.49 5.66 4.90
N ASP A 143 12.59 5.96 5.60
CA ASP A 143 12.91 7.31 6.07
C ASP A 143 13.14 8.29 4.89
N LEU A 144 13.86 7.84 3.85
CA LEU A 144 14.07 8.63 2.63
C LEU A 144 12.74 8.95 1.93
N LEU A 145 11.82 7.98 1.88
CA LEU A 145 10.49 8.17 1.30
C LEU A 145 9.61 9.10 2.13
N GLU A 146 9.64 8.95 3.45
CA GLU A 146 8.91 9.82 4.36
C GLU A 146 9.33 11.27 4.14
N HIS A 147 10.64 11.54 4.06
CA HIS A 147 11.15 12.88 3.79
C HIS A 147 10.60 13.44 2.47
N GLN A 148 10.63 12.66 1.39
CA GLN A 148 10.20 13.11 0.07
C GLN A 148 8.69 13.35 0.00
N LEU A 149 7.88 12.50 0.63
CA LEU A 149 6.43 12.71 0.71
C LEU A 149 6.07 13.94 1.56
N ARG A 150 6.86 14.25 2.59
CA ARG A 150 6.71 15.50 3.36
C ARG A 150 7.07 16.73 2.54
N GLU A 151 8.13 16.65 1.73
CA GLU A 151 8.51 17.75 0.81
C GLU A 151 7.44 18.01 -0.23
N THR A 152 6.87 16.96 -0.84
CA THR A 152 5.81 17.10 -1.84
C THR A 152 4.53 17.68 -1.23
N LEU A 153 4.11 17.25 -0.04
CA LEU A 153 2.99 17.86 0.69
C LEU A 153 3.23 19.35 0.95
N THR A 154 4.43 19.72 1.39
CA THR A 154 4.78 21.12 1.67
C THR A 154 4.81 21.96 0.39
N GLY A 155 5.31 21.39 -0.71
CA GLY A 155 5.32 22.02 -2.04
C GLY A 155 3.90 22.25 -2.59
N VAL A 156 3.03 21.25 -2.47
CA VAL A 156 1.61 21.33 -2.89
C VAL A 156 0.85 22.37 -2.08
N GLN A 157 1.06 22.44 -0.76
CA GLN A 157 0.44 23.46 0.10
C GLN A 157 0.88 24.89 -0.25
N ARG A 158 2.14 25.08 -0.66
CA ARG A 158 2.65 26.40 -1.09
C ARG A 158 2.07 26.83 -2.44
N ALA A 159 1.89 25.91 -3.38
CA ALA A 159 1.29 26.20 -4.69
C ALA A 159 -0.21 26.54 -4.60
N GLY A 160 -0.93 25.93 -3.64
CA GLY A 160 -2.34 26.23 -3.38
C GLY A 160 -2.62 27.55 -2.65
N ALA A 161 -1.60 28.14 -2.00
CA ALA A 161 -1.73 29.40 -1.25
C ALA A 161 -1.46 30.67 -2.09
N THR A 162 -1.13 30.51 -3.37
CA THR A 162 -0.81 31.60 -4.31
C THR A 162 -1.91 31.92 -5.33
N ASN A 163 -3.13 31.38 -5.17
CA ASN A 163 -4.30 31.74 -5.99
C ASN A 163 -5.38 32.43 -5.16
#